data_AF-A0A8T3VRJ5-F1
#
_entry.id   AF-A0A8T3VRJ5-F1
#
_cell.length_a   1.000
_cell.length_b   1.000
_cell.length_c   1.000
_cell.angle_alpha   90.00
_cell.angle_beta   90.00
_cell.angle_gamma   90.00
#
_symmetry.space_group_name_H-M   'P 1'
#
loop_
_entity.id
_entity.type
_entity.pdbx_description
1 polymer ?
#
loop_
_entity_poly.entity_id
_entity_poly.type
_entity_poly.pdbx_seq_one_letter_code
_entity_poly.pdbx_strand_id
1 'polypeptide(L)'
;MNGDGGPFDGRLQQIRINPFTKEETMSYFDECMSEIKFTEDGFDRFYACTRGIPLYINSFYNVMDSSQIYDLETVKNTFFTNMEQILIIWIKVWSSLNDNEKNIVKNLADEESLTWSELLDKTNVSRATFNKYLTNLKDKGIVAYENQKYSIEDKMFRTWLNHEKEVYGIYPL
;
A
#
# COMPACT_ATOMS: atom_id res chain seq x y z
N MET A 1 10.11 -46.91 -20.62
CA MET A 1 10.59 -46.22 -19.40
C MET A 1 11.33 -44.98 -19.90
N ASN A 2 10.86 -43.75 -19.78
CA ASN A 2 10.00 -43.05 -18.82
C ASN A 2 9.16 -42.01 -19.63
N GLY A 3 7.90 -41.73 -19.37
CA GLY A 3 7.36 -41.13 -18.15
C GLY A 3 6.91 -39.68 -18.36
N ASP A 4 6.48 -39.27 -19.56
CA ASP A 4 5.99 -37.90 -19.84
C ASP A 4 4.48 -37.93 -20.06
N GLY A 5 3.73 -37.42 -19.08
CA GLY A 5 2.27 -37.31 -19.16
C GLY A 5 1.56 -37.52 -17.83
N GLY A 6 2.02 -36.84 -16.77
CA GLY A 6 1.23 -36.73 -15.54
C GLY A 6 0.02 -35.79 -15.75
N PRO A 7 -1.09 -35.96 -15.00
CA PRO A 7 -2.35 -35.22 -15.19
C PRO A 7 -2.27 -33.70 -14.87
N PHE A 8 -1.08 -33.20 -14.54
CA PHE A 8 -0.78 -31.79 -14.29
C PHE A 8 0.16 -31.25 -15.37
N ASP A 9 -0.26 -31.40 -16.63
CA ASP A 9 0.40 -30.81 -17.80
C ASP A 9 0.35 -29.27 -17.71
N GLY A 10 1.24 -28.71 -16.90
CA GLY A 10 1.78 -27.35 -16.99
C GLY A 10 0.85 -26.18 -16.65
N ARG A 11 -0.46 -26.38 -16.39
CA ARG A 11 -1.38 -25.26 -16.13
C ARG A 11 -1.41 -24.88 -14.66
N LEU A 12 -0.57 -23.93 -14.27
CA LEU A 12 -0.71 -23.21 -12.99
C LEU A 12 -2.08 -22.54 -12.94
N GLN A 13 -2.94 -22.98 -12.02
CA GLN A 13 -4.19 -22.28 -11.75
C GLN A 13 -3.88 -20.97 -11.02
N GLN A 14 -4.00 -19.86 -11.73
CA GLN A 14 -3.84 -18.53 -11.14
C GLN A 14 -5.16 -18.11 -10.49
N ILE A 15 -5.20 -18.09 -9.16
CA ILE A 15 -6.33 -17.53 -8.41
C ILE A 15 -6.02 -16.06 -8.15
N ARG A 16 -6.84 -15.16 -8.71
CA ARG A 16 -6.76 -13.73 -8.41
C ARG A 16 -7.58 -13.45 -7.16
N ILE A 17 -6.92 -13.03 -6.10
CA ILE A 17 -7.57 -12.54 -4.88
C ILE A 17 -7.72 -11.02 -5.03
N ASN A 18 -8.96 -10.54 -5.03
CA ASN A 18 -9.25 -9.12 -5.07
C ASN A 18 -9.50 -8.60 -3.64
N PRO A 19 -9.30 -7.30 -3.38
CA PRO A 19 -9.80 -6.67 -2.17
C PRO A 19 -11.31 -6.83 -2.05
N PHE A 20 -11.82 -6.77 -0.82
CA PHE A 20 -13.26 -6.76 -0.56
C PHE A 20 -13.93 -5.53 -1.17
N THR A 21 -15.18 -5.68 -1.62
CA THR A 21 -16.04 -4.53 -1.88
C THR A 21 -16.39 -3.81 -0.57
N LYS A 22 -17.05 -2.65 -0.69
CA LYS A 22 -17.53 -1.90 0.48
C LYS A 22 -18.53 -2.71 1.29
N GLU A 23 -19.43 -3.41 0.60
CA GLU A 23 -20.45 -4.27 1.18
C GLU A 23 -19.81 -5.51 1.82
N GLU A 24 -18.86 -6.16 1.15
CA GLU A 24 -18.11 -7.29 1.73
C GLU A 24 -17.30 -6.86 2.96
N THR A 25 -16.72 -5.66 2.95
CA THR A 25 -16.02 -5.10 4.11
C THR A 25 -16.98 -4.88 5.27
N MET A 26 -18.19 -4.38 5.03
CA MET A 26 -19.18 -4.19 6.09
C MET A 26 -19.63 -5.54 6.67
N SER A 27 -19.97 -6.50 5.80
CA SER A 27 -20.34 -7.85 6.23
C SER A 27 -19.23 -8.51 7.04
N TYR A 28 -17.96 -8.33 6.64
CA TYR A 28 -16.82 -8.81 7.40
C TYR A 28 -16.74 -8.20 8.81
N PHE A 29 -17.01 -6.90 8.96
CA PHE A 29 -17.10 -6.26 10.27
C PHE A 29 -18.26 -6.79 11.11
N ASP A 30 -19.44 -6.93 10.51
CA ASP A 30 -20.62 -7.45 11.21
C ASP A 30 -20.41 -8.88 11.72
N GLU A 31 -19.69 -9.72 10.95
CA GLU A 31 -19.42 -11.11 11.30
C GLU A 31 -18.26 -11.27 12.30
N CYS A 32 -17.17 -10.50 12.15
CA CYS A 32 -15.91 -10.74 12.87
C CYS A 32 -15.56 -9.66 13.89
N MET A 33 -16.15 -8.48 13.83
CA MET A 33 -15.76 -7.27 14.57
C MET A 33 -16.99 -6.46 15.03
N SER A 34 -18.07 -7.17 15.37
CA SER A 34 -19.40 -6.60 15.61
C SER A 34 -19.47 -5.57 16.75
N GLU A 35 -18.47 -5.55 17.63
CA GLU A 35 -18.29 -4.58 18.71
C GLU A 35 -17.91 -3.18 18.21
N ILE A 36 -17.31 -3.09 17.02
CA ILE A 36 -16.97 -1.82 16.40
C ILE A 36 -18.20 -1.23 15.72
N LYS A 37 -18.45 0.05 15.97
CA LYS A 37 -19.61 0.78 15.41
C LYS A 37 -19.14 1.98 14.60
N PHE A 38 -19.68 2.13 13.41
CA PHE A 38 -19.45 3.27 12.54
C PHE A 38 -20.74 4.07 12.33
N THR A 39 -20.61 5.36 12.08
CA THR A 39 -21.62 6.08 11.28
C THR A 39 -21.42 5.75 9.80
N GLU A 40 -22.40 6.09 8.94
CA GLU A 40 -22.29 5.85 7.50
C GLU A 40 -21.06 6.54 6.89
N ASP A 41 -20.86 7.83 7.18
CA ASP A 41 -19.71 8.60 6.71
C ASP A 41 -18.37 8.15 7.31
N GLY A 42 -18.39 7.66 8.55
CA GLY A 42 -17.25 7.02 9.20
C GLY A 42 -16.83 5.75 8.47
N PHE A 43 -17.77 4.87 8.15
CA PHE A 43 -17.49 3.66 7.39
C PHE A 43 -17.00 3.97 5.97
N ASP A 44 -17.59 4.97 5.31
CA ASP A 44 -17.15 5.44 4.00
C ASP A 44 -15.71 5.91 4.03
N ARG A 45 -15.35 6.68 5.07
CA ARG A 45 -13.96 7.12 5.27
C ARG A 45 -13.03 5.95 5.53
N PHE A 46 -13.43 5.01 6.39
CA PHE A 46 -12.67 3.79 6.68
C PHE A 46 -12.39 2.99 5.41
N TYR A 47 -13.43 2.72 4.61
CA TYR A 47 -13.30 1.98 3.36
C TYR A 47 -12.45 2.75 2.33
N ALA A 48 -12.55 4.07 2.26
CA ALA A 48 -11.70 4.87 1.38
C ALA A 48 -10.20 4.74 1.73
N CYS A 49 -9.87 4.60 3.02
CA CYS A 49 -8.51 4.35 3.48
C CYS A 49 -8.05 2.92 3.18
N THR A 50 -8.85 1.92 3.54
CA THR A 50 -8.45 0.50 3.44
C THR A 50 -8.63 -0.09 2.05
N ARG A 51 -9.53 0.48 1.24
CA ARG A 51 -9.97 -0.01 -0.08
C ARG A 51 -10.36 -1.49 -0.08
N GLY A 52 -10.89 -1.96 1.04
CA GLY A 52 -11.25 -3.37 1.22
C GLY A 52 -10.08 -4.33 1.31
N ILE A 53 -8.83 -3.84 1.42
CA ILE A 53 -7.64 -4.70 1.51
C ILE A 53 -7.63 -5.30 2.92
N PRO A 54 -7.72 -6.64 3.08
CA PRO A 54 -7.84 -7.28 4.39
C PRO A 54 -6.68 -6.95 5.33
N LEU A 55 -5.48 -6.77 4.76
CA LEU A 55 -4.31 -6.34 5.53
C LEU A 55 -4.55 -4.99 6.24
N TYR A 56 -5.05 -3.99 5.52
CA TYR A 56 -5.33 -2.68 6.11
C TYR A 56 -6.52 -2.72 7.05
N ILE A 57 -7.58 -3.46 6.70
CA ILE A 57 -8.74 -3.65 7.57
C ILE A 57 -8.29 -4.16 8.94
N ASN A 58 -7.52 -5.26 8.96
CA ASN A 58 -7.07 -5.89 10.21
C ASN A 58 -6.09 -5.00 10.98
N SER A 59 -5.18 -4.33 10.29
CA SER A 59 -4.21 -3.44 10.95
C SER A 59 -4.90 -2.22 11.57
N PHE A 60 -5.94 -1.71 10.92
CA PHE A 60 -6.76 -0.62 11.43
C PHE A 60 -7.61 -1.10 12.61
N TYR A 61 -8.26 -2.26 12.51
CA TYR A 61 -9.05 -2.86 13.59
C TYR A 61 -8.24 -3.02 14.89
N ASN A 62 -6.98 -3.45 14.79
CA ASN A 62 -6.11 -3.64 15.95
C ASN A 62 -5.87 -2.38 16.81
N VAL A 63 -6.15 -1.19 16.27
CA VAL A 63 -5.98 0.09 16.97
C VAL A 63 -7.32 0.78 17.28
N MET A 64 -8.44 0.11 17.02
CA MET A 64 -9.77 0.62 17.30
C MET A 64 -10.22 0.24 18.72
N ASP A 65 -10.79 1.23 19.42
CA ASP A 65 -11.56 1.10 20.65
C ASP A 65 -13.05 0.83 20.36
N SER A 66 -13.64 -0.19 21.00
CA SER A 66 -15.05 -0.55 20.90
C SER A 66 -15.99 0.28 21.79
N SER A 67 -15.45 1.17 22.63
CA SER A 67 -16.23 2.04 23.51
C SER A 67 -16.80 3.29 22.81
N GLN A 68 -16.43 3.52 21.54
CA GLN A 68 -16.82 4.70 20.76
C GLN A 68 -17.45 4.35 19.41
N ILE A 69 -18.14 5.33 18.83
CA ILE A 69 -18.67 5.25 17.47
C ILE A 69 -17.70 5.99 16.54
N TYR A 70 -17.28 5.33 15.47
CA TYR A 70 -16.38 5.87 14.48
C TYR A 70 -17.14 6.68 13.44
N ASP A 71 -17.11 8.00 13.61
CA ASP A 71 -17.46 8.96 12.57
C ASP A 71 -16.27 9.32 11.68
N LEU A 72 -16.50 10.18 10.69
CA LEU A 72 -15.49 10.58 9.71
C LEU A 72 -14.21 11.16 10.36
N GLU A 73 -14.35 11.96 11.41
CA GLU A 73 -13.21 12.59 12.09
C GLU A 73 -12.49 11.60 13.02
N THR A 74 -13.25 10.75 13.72
CA THR A 74 -12.70 9.71 14.60
C THR A 74 -11.87 8.70 13.81
N VAL A 75 -12.32 8.30 12.61
CA VAL A 75 -11.53 7.45 11.71
C VAL A 75 -10.24 8.12 11.27
N LYS A 76 -10.29 9.39 10.86
CA LYS A 76 -9.06 10.14 10.49
C LYS A 76 -8.08 10.22 11.65
N ASN A 77 -8.57 10.63 12.83
CA ASN A 77 -7.74 10.78 14.02
C ASN A 77 -7.10 9.46 14.42
N THR A 78 -7.87 8.36 14.39
CA THR A 78 -7.37 7.00 14.65
C THR A 78 -6.28 6.62 13.66
N PHE A 79 -6.49 6.90 12.37
CA PHE A 79 -5.50 6.62 11.33
C PHE A 79 -4.18 7.36 11.56
N PHE A 80 -4.22 8.68 11.71
CA PHE A 80 -2.99 9.48 11.85
C PHE A 80 -2.27 9.21 13.17
N THR A 81 -3.02 9.03 14.28
CA THR A 81 -2.43 8.73 15.59
C THR A 81 -1.73 7.38 15.63
N ASN A 82 -2.22 6.41 14.85
CA ASN A 82 -1.71 5.05 14.84
C ASN A 82 -1.09 4.65 13.48
N MET A 83 -0.70 5.64 12.66
CA MET A 83 -0.32 5.42 11.27
C MET A 83 0.79 4.39 11.13
N GLU A 84 1.80 4.46 11.99
CA GLU A 84 2.91 3.51 11.98
C GLU A 84 2.49 2.07 12.29
N GLN A 85 1.57 1.88 13.24
CA GLN A 85 1.04 0.56 13.59
C GLN A 85 0.20 -0.01 12.43
N ILE A 86 -0.64 0.84 11.82
CA ILE A 86 -1.49 0.46 10.68
C ILE A 86 -0.64 0.11 9.46
N LEU A 87 0.49 0.78 9.26
CA LEU A 87 1.35 0.67 8.08
C LEU A 87 2.69 -0.03 8.35
N ILE A 88 2.75 -0.85 9.39
CA ILE A 88 3.99 -1.51 9.83
C ILE A 88 4.68 -2.34 8.74
N ILE A 89 3.93 -2.91 7.80
CA ILE A 89 4.52 -3.63 6.65
C ILE A 89 5.25 -2.67 5.72
N TRP A 90 4.69 -1.49 5.45
CA TRP A 90 5.36 -0.49 4.63
C TRP A 90 6.58 0.11 5.29
N ILE A 91 6.57 0.27 6.63
CA ILE A 91 7.76 0.68 7.38
C ILE A 91 8.89 -0.34 7.18
N LYS A 92 8.58 -1.64 7.26
CA LYS A 92 9.55 -2.71 7.02
C LYS A 92 10.05 -2.71 5.57
N VAL A 93 9.14 -2.57 4.61
CA VAL A 93 9.49 -2.49 3.18
C VAL A 93 10.40 -1.28 2.93
N TRP A 94 10.05 -0.10 3.42
CA TRP A 94 10.84 1.11 3.33
C TRP A 94 12.24 0.95 3.92
N SER A 95 12.33 0.37 5.12
CA SER A 95 13.59 0.11 5.81
C SER A 95 14.50 -0.85 5.05
N SER A 96 13.92 -1.73 4.21
CA SER A 96 14.68 -2.67 3.37
C SER A 96 15.22 -2.05 2.08
N LEU A 97 14.75 -0.85 1.71
CA LEU A 97 15.18 -0.17 0.49
C LEU A 97 16.56 0.47 0.68
N ASN A 98 17.42 0.32 -0.32
CA ASN A 98 18.67 1.09 -0.37
C ASN A 98 18.41 2.55 -0.77
N ASP A 99 19.42 3.40 -0.61
CA ASP A 99 19.29 4.85 -0.86
C ASP A 99 18.83 5.19 -2.29
N ASN A 100 19.26 4.43 -3.29
CA ASN A 100 18.84 4.66 -4.68
C ASN A 100 17.38 4.24 -4.90
N GLU A 101 16.95 3.13 -4.31
CA GLU A 101 15.54 2.71 -4.33
C GLU A 101 14.66 3.73 -3.59
N LYS A 102 15.07 4.17 -2.39
CA LYS A 102 14.39 5.23 -1.64
C LYS A 102 14.32 6.52 -2.46
N ASN A 103 15.39 6.92 -3.14
CA ASN A 103 15.39 8.12 -3.97
C ASN A 103 14.36 8.08 -5.11
N ILE A 104 14.22 6.93 -5.80
CA ILE A 104 13.19 6.74 -6.82
C ILE A 104 11.79 6.90 -6.21
N VAL A 105 11.53 6.23 -5.08
CA VAL A 105 10.22 6.29 -4.40
C VAL A 105 9.90 7.71 -3.91
N LYS A 106 10.87 8.45 -3.38
CA LYS A 106 10.70 9.86 -2.98
C LYS A 106 10.27 10.74 -4.16
N ASN A 107 10.94 10.62 -5.30
CA ASN A 107 10.57 11.34 -6.52
C ASN A 107 9.13 11.02 -6.96
N LEU A 108 8.69 9.76 -6.83
CA LEU A 108 7.31 9.37 -7.14
C LEU A 108 6.28 9.86 -6.11
N ALA A 109 6.65 9.93 -4.84
CA ALA A 109 5.78 10.48 -3.79
C ALA A 109 5.49 11.96 -4.06
N ASP A 110 6.52 12.72 -4.46
CA ASP A 110 6.46 14.15 -4.77
C ASP A 110 5.65 14.49 -6.04
N GLU A 111 5.81 13.73 -7.13
CA GLU A 111 5.28 14.10 -8.45
C GLU A 111 4.05 13.30 -8.89
N GLU A 112 3.52 12.43 -8.03
CA GLU A 112 2.40 11.49 -8.27
C GLU A 112 2.65 10.41 -9.33
N SER A 113 3.10 10.80 -10.52
CA SER A 113 3.51 9.87 -11.58
C SER A 113 4.54 10.49 -12.53
N LEU A 114 5.54 9.70 -12.93
CA LEU A 114 6.65 10.16 -13.77
C LEU A 114 6.96 9.16 -14.89
N THR A 115 7.35 9.65 -16.04
CA THR A 115 7.90 8.82 -17.13
C THR A 115 9.27 8.27 -16.75
N TRP A 116 9.74 7.27 -17.51
CA TRP A 116 11.07 6.68 -17.29
C TRP A 116 12.19 7.72 -17.37
N SER A 117 12.12 8.64 -18.35
CA SER A 117 13.13 9.69 -18.54
C SER A 117 13.12 10.70 -17.40
N GLU A 118 11.93 11.15 -16.97
CA GLU A 118 11.82 12.10 -15.86
C GLU A 118 12.36 11.51 -14.55
N LEU A 119 12.09 10.23 -14.28
CA LEU A 119 12.67 9.54 -13.13
C LEU A 119 14.18 9.41 -13.23
N LEU A 120 14.71 8.99 -14.39
CA LEU A 120 16.15 8.86 -14.57
C LEU A 120 16.84 10.22 -14.34
N ASP A 121 16.31 11.29 -14.92
CA ASP A 121 16.89 12.64 -14.82
C ASP A 121 16.86 13.20 -13.38
N LYS A 122 15.87 12.78 -12.57
CA LYS A 122 15.78 13.09 -11.13
C LYS A 122 16.67 12.17 -10.26
N THR A 123 17.36 11.20 -10.85
CA THR A 123 18.27 10.31 -10.14
C THR A 123 19.72 10.56 -10.55
N ASN A 124 20.64 10.55 -9.59
CA ASN A 124 22.07 10.74 -9.86
C ASN A 124 22.79 9.39 -10.08
N VAL A 125 22.23 8.52 -10.93
CA VAL A 125 22.79 7.17 -11.17
C VAL A 125 22.88 6.85 -12.67
N SER A 126 23.72 5.87 -13.02
CA SER A 126 23.80 5.41 -14.40
C SER A 126 22.48 4.77 -14.85
N ARG A 127 22.19 4.80 -16.16
CA ARG A 127 21.03 4.12 -16.75
C ARG A 127 20.91 2.65 -16.35
N ALA A 128 22.04 1.92 -16.32
CA ALA A 128 22.05 0.50 -15.94
C ALA A 128 21.67 0.31 -14.47
N THR A 129 22.24 1.15 -13.60
CA THR A 129 21.94 1.18 -12.16
C THR A 129 20.48 1.54 -11.89
N PHE A 130 19.96 2.57 -12.56
CA PHE A 130 18.56 2.98 -12.47
C PHE A 130 17.62 1.84 -12.84
N ASN A 131 17.84 1.20 -14.00
CA ASN A 131 17.00 0.09 -14.45
C ASN A 131 17.00 -1.07 -13.45
N LYS A 132 18.15 -1.41 -12.86
CA LYS A 132 18.22 -2.43 -11.81
C LYS A 132 17.30 -2.09 -10.63
N TYR A 133 17.38 -0.87 -10.11
CA TYR A 133 16.59 -0.48 -8.94
C TYR A 133 15.11 -0.29 -9.26
N LEU A 134 14.78 0.25 -10.44
CA LEU A 134 13.40 0.35 -10.88
C LEU A 134 12.76 -1.03 -11.05
N THR A 135 13.48 -1.99 -11.63
CA THR A 135 13.01 -3.39 -11.72
C THR A 135 12.81 -3.98 -10.32
N ASN A 136 13.78 -3.84 -9.41
CA ASN A 136 13.61 -4.32 -8.04
C ASN A 136 12.37 -3.75 -7.35
N LEU A 137 12.08 -2.45 -7.53
CA LEU A 137 10.91 -1.79 -6.95
C LEU A 137 9.59 -2.32 -7.53
N LYS A 138 9.57 -2.63 -8.84
CA LYS A 138 8.42 -3.28 -9.50
C LYS A 138 8.22 -4.70 -8.99
N ASP A 139 9.29 -5.48 -8.89
CA ASP A 139 9.23 -6.87 -8.41
C ASP A 139 8.77 -6.94 -6.94
N LYS A 140 9.09 -5.92 -6.14
CA LYS A 140 8.58 -5.74 -4.77
C LYS A 140 7.13 -5.24 -4.71
N GLY A 141 6.49 -4.95 -5.85
CA GLY A 141 5.12 -4.41 -5.91
C GLY A 141 4.99 -2.98 -5.37
N ILE A 142 6.09 -2.22 -5.31
CA ILE A 142 6.11 -0.85 -4.77
C ILE A 142 5.74 0.16 -5.87
N VAL A 143 6.20 -0.12 -7.09
CA VAL A 143 6.05 0.78 -8.23
C VAL A 143 5.20 0.13 -9.31
N ALA A 144 4.11 0.82 -9.67
CA ALA A 144 3.25 0.49 -10.80
C ALA A 144 3.83 1.04 -12.11
N TYR A 145 3.40 0.50 -13.23
CA TYR A 145 3.61 1.12 -14.53
C TYR A 145 2.31 1.10 -15.34
N GLU A 146 1.70 2.27 -15.49
CA GLU A 146 0.43 2.45 -16.18
C GLU A 146 0.51 3.70 -17.06
N ASN A 147 -0.09 3.66 -18.26
CA ASN A 147 -0.15 4.81 -19.16
C ASN A 147 1.22 5.48 -19.42
N GLN A 148 2.27 4.66 -19.57
CA GLN A 148 3.65 5.09 -19.79
C GLN A 148 4.31 5.86 -18.64
N LYS A 149 3.69 5.83 -17.46
CA LYS A 149 4.22 6.46 -16.24
C LYS A 149 4.34 5.46 -15.11
N TYR A 150 5.28 5.74 -14.23
CA TYR A 150 5.51 5.04 -12.98
C TYR A 150 4.85 5.82 -11.84
N SER A 151 4.27 5.10 -10.89
CA SER A 151 3.68 5.66 -9.68
C SER A 151 3.90 4.70 -8.50
N ILE A 152 3.72 5.18 -7.28
CA ILE A 152 3.64 4.28 -6.12
C ILE A 152 2.32 3.50 -6.22
N GLU A 153 2.42 2.17 -6.22
CA GLU A 153 1.28 1.25 -6.35
C GLU A 153 0.28 1.45 -5.21
N ASP A 154 0.80 1.57 -3.98
CA ASP A 154 -0.02 1.64 -2.78
C ASP A 154 -0.25 3.08 -2.28
N LYS A 155 -1.52 3.48 -2.22
CA LYS A 155 -1.93 4.82 -1.78
C LYS A 155 -1.67 5.08 -0.30
N MET A 156 -1.79 4.07 0.57
CA MET A 156 -1.52 4.22 2.00
C MET A 156 -0.02 4.41 2.24
N PHE A 157 0.81 3.69 1.49
CA PHE A 157 2.25 3.89 1.51
C PHE A 157 2.65 5.31 1.10
N ARG A 158 2.10 5.82 -0.01
CA ARG A 158 2.34 7.22 -0.43
C ARG A 158 1.84 8.22 0.61
N THR A 159 0.66 7.98 1.19
CA THR A 159 0.08 8.86 2.22
C THR A 159 1.00 8.96 3.44
N TRP A 160 1.56 7.83 3.89
CA TRP A 160 2.53 7.82 4.98
C TRP A 160 3.81 8.59 4.66
N LEU A 161 4.41 8.35 3.49
CA LEU A 161 5.62 9.07 3.08
C LEU A 161 5.43 10.59 3.03
N ASN A 162 4.28 11.04 2.52
CA ASN A 162 3.95 12.45 2.46
C ASN A 162 3.67 13.03 3.85
N HIS A 163 2.94 12.30 4.69
CA HIS A 163 2.67 12.72 6.07
C HIS A 163 3.97 12.92 6.87
N GLU A 164 4.89 11.97 6.80
CA GLU A 164 6.19 12.04 7.46
C GLU A 164 7.00 13.26 7.00
N LYS A 165 7.02 13.51 5.67
CA LYS A 165 7.66 14.69 5.10
C LYS A 165 7.00 15.99 5.55
N GLU A 166 5.67 16.04 5.64
CA GLU A 166 4.93 17.21 6.10
C GLU A 166 5.18 17.52 7.58
N VAL A 167 5.22 16.50 8.43
CA VAL A 167 5.39 16.65 9.88
C VAL A 167 6.84 16.94 10.26
N TYR A 168 7.80 16.22 9.67
CA TYR A 168 9.22 16.28 10.08
C TYR A 168 10.10 17.05 9.10
N GLY A 169 9.58 17.49 7.94
CA GLY A 169 10.33 18.14 6.87
C GLY A 169 11.21 17.19 6.06
N ILE A 170 11.25 15.90 6.41
CA ILE A 170 12.07 14.87 5.77
C ILE A 170 11.26 13.58 5.63
N TYR A 171 11.55 12.80 4.58
CA TYR A 171 11.06 11.42 4.50
C TYR A 171 11.69 10.56 5.61
N PRO A 172 11.04 9.45 6.02
CA PRO A 172 11.59 8.55 7.03
C PRO A 172 12.99 8.09 6.66
N LEU A 173 13.90 8.09 7.64
CA LEU A 173 15.30 7.73 7.46
C LEU A 173 15.46 6.25 7.07
#